data_AF-A0A7K5XKS6-F1
#
_entry.id   AF-A0A7K5XKS6-F1
#
_cell.length_a   1.000
_cell.length_b   1.000
_cell.length_c   1.000
_cell.angle_alpha   90.00
_cell.angle_beta   90.00
_cell.angle_gamma   90.00
#
_symmetry.space_group_name_H-M   'P 1'
#
loop_
_entity.id
_entity.type
_entity.pdbx_description
1 polymer ?
#
loop_
_entity_poly.entity_id
_entity_poly.type
_entity_poly.pdbx_seq_one_letter_code
_entity_poly.pdbx_strand_id
1 'polypeptide(L)'
;LTGVPREQRAFQYLLAHAIPGDPRHILQTFDQWCYHCEHLSCVGPVKGRIVERLLEERAPLRVLELGTYCGYGTVLLARGLLPGARLYTVEGDPRHAAVAEKVIRLAGFDEQTVSTV
;
A
#
# COMPACT_ATOMS: atom_id res chain seq x y z
N LEU A 1 19.30 2.20 -19.41
CA LEU A 1 18.21 1.93 -18.44
C LEU A 1 18.26 3.04 -17.39
N THR A 2 17.18 3.79 -17.21
CA THR A 2 17.12 5.19 -16.73
C THR A 2 17.53 5.47 -15.27
N GLY A 3 18.12 4.52 -14.54
CA GLY A 3 18.54 4.73 -13.13
C GLY A 3 17.40 4.91 -12.12
N VAL A 4 16.14 4.89 -12.58
CA VAL A 4 14.95 5.01 -11.73
C VAL A 4 14.79 3.72 -10.90
N PRO A 5 14.44 3.78 -9.59
CA PRO A 5 14.11 2.58 -8.80
C PRO A 5 12.82 1.89 -9.26
N ARG A 6 12.67 0.59 -8.99
CA ARG A 6 11.50 -0.21 -9.42
C ARG A 6 10.21 0.26 -8.75
N GLU A 7 10.31 0.70 -7.50
CA GLU A 7 9.20 1.21 -6.68
C GLU A 7 8.65 2.51 -7.29
N GLN A 8 9.55 3.37 -7.77
CA GLN A 8 9.19 4.61 -8.43
C GLN A 8 8.53 4.35 -9.80
N ARG A 9 8.98 3.33 -10.55
CA ARG A 9 8.32 2.92 -11.80
C ARG A 9 6.94 2.32 -11.55
N ALA A 10 6.79 1.49 -10.52
CA ALA A 10 5.50 0.96 -10.12
C ALA A 10 4.52 2.10 -9.77
N PHE A 11 4.98 3.10 -9.02
CA PHE A 11 4.16 4.28 -8.73
C PHE A 11 3.77 5.08 -9.99
N GLN A 12 4.68 5.25 -10.95
CA GLN A 12 4.35 5.88 -12.24
C GLN A 12 3.28 5.09 -13.00
N TYR A 13 3.35 3.76 -12.96
CA TYR A 13 2.33 2.91 -13.55
C TYR A 13 0.97 3.09 -12.87
N LEU A 14 0.93 3.15 -11.53
CA LEU A 14 -0.30 3.44 -10.79
C LEU A 14 -0.89 4.80 -11.18
N LEU A 15 -0.09 5.85 -11.27
CA LEU A 15 -0.59 7.18 -11.65
C LEU A 15 -1.26 7.19 -13.03
N ALA A 16 -0.81 6.34 -13.95
CA ALA A 16 -1.35 6.27 -15.30
C ALA A 16 -2.58 5.37 -15.44
N HIS A 17 -2.77 4.40 -14.54
CA HIS A 17 -3.77 3.33 -14.72
C HIS A 17 -4.73 3.15 -13.55
N ALA A 18 -4.41 3.63 -12.35
CA ALA A 18 -5.25 3.48 -11.17
C ALA A 18 -6.27 4.61 -11.04
N ILE A 19 -7.42 4.31 -10.44
CA ILE A 19 -8.43 5.31 -10.08
C ILE A 19 -8.02 5.95 -8.74
N PRO A 20 -7.72 7.27 -8.67
CA PRO A 20 -7.40 7.94 -7.42
C PRO A 20 -8.56 7.85 -6.42
N GLY A 21 -8.25 7.57 -5.16
CA GLY A 21 -9.23 7.38 -4.10
C GLY A 21 -9.91 6.01 -4.07
N ASP A 22 -9.58 5.09 -4.99
CA ASP A 22 -10.04 3.71 -4.96
C ASP A 22 -8.90 2.76 -4.53
N PRO A 23 -8.79 2.43 -3.23
CA PRO A 23 -7.74 1.55 -2.74
C PRO A 23 -7.84 0.12 -3.30
N ARG A 24 -9.02 -0.34 -3.73
CA ARG A 24 -9.17 -1.66 -4.36
C ARG A 24 -8.59 -1.64 -5.77
N HIS A 25 -8.90 -0.61 -6.55
CA HIS A 25 -8.34 -0.48 -7.89
C HIS A 25 -6.81 -0.33 -7.84
N ILE A 26 -6.27 0.42 -6.88
CA ILE A 26 -4.81 0.57 -6.70
C ILE A 26 -4.12 -0.76 -6.44
N LEU A 27 -4.66 -1.60 -5.54
CA LEU A 27 -4.10 -2.94 -5.28
C LEU A 27 -4.15 -3.83 -6.53
N GLN A 28 -5.27 -3.79 -7.27
CA GLN A 28 -5.39 -4.52 -8.53
C GLN A 28 -4.38 -4.04 -9.59
N THR A 29 -4.15 -2.73 -9.70
CA THR A 29 -3.16 -2.17 -10.62
C THR A 29 -1.73 -2.54 -10.22
N PHE A 30 -1.42 -2.60 -8.92
CA PHE A 30 -0.15 -3.16 -8.43
C PHE A 30 0.02 -4.63 -8.83
N ASP A 31 -1.02 -5.45 -8.62
CA ASP A 31 -0.96 -6.87 -8.96
C ASP A 31 -0.74 -7.08 -10.46
N GLN A 32 -1.39 -6.27 -11.31
CA GLN A 32 -1.17 -6.25 -12.76
C GLN A 32 0.27 -5.88 -13.13
N TRP A 33 0.84 -4.83 -12.51
CA TRP A 33 2.24 -4.45 -12.71
C TRP A 33 3.20 -5.58 -12.32
N CYS A 34 3.00 -6.19 -11.15
CA CYS A 34 3.83 -7.27 -10.66
C CYS A 34 3.78 -8.52 -11.55
N TYR A 35 2.63 -8.78 -12.17
CA TYR A 35 2.42 -9.92 -13.04
C TYR A 35 2.98 -9.71 -14.47
N HIS A 36 2.84 -8.50 -15.02
CA HIS A 36 3.16 -8.23 -16.42
C HIS A 36 4.47 -7.47 -16.66
N CYS A 37 4.98 -6.73 -15.67
CA CYS A 37 6.09 -5.82 -15.86
C CYS A 37 7.30 -6.19 -14.99
N GLU A 38 7.20 -5.96 -13.68
CA GLU A 38 8.33 -6.16 -12.76
C GLU A 38 7.86 -6.64 -11.40
N HIS A 39 8.49 -7.71 -10.91
CA HIS A 39 8.18 -8.24 -9.58
C HIS A 39 8.59 -7.28 -8.46
N LEU A 40 7.65 -7.03 -7.54
CA LEU A 40 7.87 -6.34 -6.27
C LEU A 40 7.76 -7.33 -5.11
N SER A 41 8.55 -7.15 -4.06
CA SER A 41 8.53 -8.01 -2.86
C SER A 41 7.33 -7.76 -1.94
N CYS A 42 6.19 -7.31 -2.47
CA CYS A 42 4.98 -7.06 -1.72
C CYS A 42 4.26 -8.36 -1.29
N VAL A 43 3.28 -8.21 -0.40
CA VAL A 43 2.46 -9.33 0.10
C VAL A 43 1.75 -10.07 -1.05
N GLY A 44 1.22 -9.33 -2.02
CA GLY A 44 0.46 -9.86 -3.13
C GLY A 44 -0.92 -10.42 -2.73
N PRO A 45 -1.76 -10.79 -3.71
CA PRO A 45 -3.19 -11.01 -3.48
C PRO A 45 -3.49 -12.29 -2.69
N VAL A 46 -2.68 -13.33 -2.85
CA VAL A 46 -2.90 -14.63 -2.17
C VAL A 46 -2.73 -14.50 -0.66
N LYS A 47 -1.62 -13.92 -0.21
CA LYS A 47 -1.39 -13.64 1.22
C LYS A 47 -2.26 -12.48 1.70
N GLY A 48 -2.59 -11.53 0.82
CA GLY A 48 -3.45 -10.40 1.14
C GLY A 48 -4.82 -10.83 1.66
N ARG A 49 -5.44 -11.86 1.08
CA ARG A 49 -6.71 -12.43 1.57
C ARG A 49 -6.65 -12.94 3.01
N ILE A 50 -5.50 -13.45 3.45
CA ILE A 50 -5.33 -13.90 4.84
C ILE A 50 -5.36 -12.69 5.78
N VAL A 51 -4.67 -11.61 5.39
CA VAL A 51 -4.64 -10.36 6.16
C VAL A 51 -6.03 -9.72 6.22
N GLU A 52 -6.73 -9.61 5.08
CA GLU A 52 -8.10 -9.08 5.01
C GLU A 52 -9.03 -9.83 5.96
N ARG A 53 -9.00 -11.17 5.91
CA ARG A 53 -9.80 -12.01 6.82
C ARG A 53 -9.48 -11.75 8.29
N LEU A 54 -8.20 -11.58 8.64
CA LEU A 54 -7.81 -11.27 10.02
C LEU A 54 -8.29 -9.89 10.47
N LEU A 55 -8.30 -8.90 9.58
CA LEU A 55 -8.84 -7.57 9.89
C LEU A 55 -10.34 -7.63 10.14
N GLU A 56 -11.08 -8.38 9.31
CA GLU A 56 -12.52 -8.60 9.47
C GLU A 56 -12.84 -9.33 10.78
N GLU A 57 -12.11 -10.42 11.09
CA GLU A 57 -12.36 -11.22 12.30
C GLU A 57 -11.97 -10.51 13.60
N ARG A 58 -10.94 -9.64 13.55
CA ARG A 58 -10.38 -9.01 14.76
C ARG A 58 -10.81 -7.57 14.98
N ALA A 59 -11.25 -6.88 13.93
CA ALA A 59 -11.68 -5.48 13.96
C ALA A 59 -10.74 -4.56 14.79
N PRO A 60 -9.42 -4.56 14.52
CA PRO A 60 -8.47 -3.84 15.36
C PRO A 60 -8.66 -2.32 15.24
N LEU A 61 -8.57 -1.61 16.37
CA LEU A 61 -8.58 -0.13 16.38
C LEU A 61 -7.20 0.47 16.12
N ARG A 62 -6.13 -0.31 16.28
CA ARG A 62 -4.74 0.13 16.09
C ARG A 62 -3.92 -0.99 15.46
N VAL A 63 -3.21 -0.70 14.38
CA VAL A 63 -2.32 -1.62 13.67
C VAL A 63 -0.96 -0.97 13.52
N LEU A 64 0.10 -1.77 13.67
CA LEU A 64 1.48 -1.37 13.38
C LEU A 64 2.01 -2.24 12.23
N GLU A 65 2.46 -1.59 11.16
CA GLU A 65 3.20 -2.19 10.06
C GLU A 65 4.68 -1.84 10.18
N LEU A 66 5.54 -2.85 10.08
CA LEU A 66 6.99 -2.69 10.05
C LEU A 66 7.49 -3.01 8.64
N GLY A 67 7.94 -1.99 7.92
CA GLY A 67 8.32 -2.06 6.51
C GLY A 67 7.17 -1.68 5.58
N THR A 68 7.04 -0.39 5.29
CA THR A 68 6.02 0.16 4.36
C THR A 68 6.34 -0.17 2.90
N TYR A 69 7.62 -0.22 2.54
CA TYR A 69 8.13 -0.41 1.19
C TYR A 69 7.49 0.55 0.17
N CYS A 70 6.73 0.05 -0.82
CA CYS A 70 6.03 0.87 -1.81
C CYS A 70 4.56 1.17 -1.45
N GLY A 71 4.11 0.81 -0.24
CA GLY A 71 2.76 1.13 0.26
C GLY A 71 1.67 0.11 -0.08
N TYR A 72 1.96 -1.00 -0.77
CA TYR A 72 0.96 -2.05 -1.06
C TYR A 72 0.33 -2.62 0.21
N GLY A 73 1.17 -3.02 1.18
CA GLY A 73 0.72 -3.58 2.46
C GLY A 73 -0.11 -2.57 3.24
N THR A 74 0.34 -1.33 3.27
CA THR A 74 -0.34 -0.22 3.94
C THR A 74 -1.74 0.03 3.36
N VAL A 75 -1.88 0.07 2.04
CA VAL A 75 -3.19 0.26 1.37
C VAL A 75 -4.11 -0.93 1.65
N LEU A 76 -3.58 -2.16 1.60
CA LEU A 76 -4.33 -3.37 1.94
C LEU A 76 -4.86 -3.32 3.38
N LEU A 77 -4.00 -2.98 4.34
CA LEU A 77 -4.34 -2.87 5.74
C LEU A 77 -5.37 -1.76 5.97
N ALA A 78 -5.08 -0.54 5.51
CA ALA A 78 -5.91 0.64 5.73
C ALA A 78 -7.32 0.48 5.16
N ARG A 79 -7.47 -0.16 3.98
CA ARG A 79 -8.78 -0.43 3.37
C ARG A 79 -9.65 -1.38 4.20
N GLY A 80 -9.03 -2.29 4.95
CA GLY A 80 -9.74 -3.26 5.80
C GLY A 80 -10.06 -2.75 7.21
N LEU A 81 -9.63 -1.53 7.55
CA LEU A 81 -9.88 -0.96 8.88
C LEU A 81 -11.29 -0.38 9.02
N LEU A 82 -11.85 -0.51 10.23
CA LEU A 82 -13.11 0.15 10.58
C LEU A 82 -12.92 1.66 10.71
N PRO A 83 -13.98 2.47 10.51
CA PRO A 83 -13.93 3.90 10.77
C PRO A 83 -13.42 4.20 12.18
N GLY A 84 -12.45 5.12 12.27
CA GLY A 84 -11.81 5.53 13.53
C GLY A 84 -10.64 4.64 13.99
N ALA A 85 -10.38 3.51 13.33
CA ALA A 85 -9.16 2.76 13.54
C ALA A 85 -7.94 3.46 12.91
N ARG A 86 -6.74 3.17 13.42
CA ARG A 86 -5.49 3.79 12.97
C ARG A 86 -4.45 2.76 12.56
N LEU A 87 -3.76 3.03 11.47
CA LEU A 87 -2.57 2.31 11.02
C LEU A 87 -1.33 3.19 11.21
N TYR A 88 -0.33 2.64 11.89
CA TYR A 88 1.02 3.19 11.96
C TYR A 88 1.92 2.36 11.06
N THR A 89 2.72 3.00 10.22
CA THR A 89 3.66 2.30 9.36
C THR A 89 5.05 2.91 9.47
N VAL A 90 6.07 2.05 9.58
CA VAL A 90 7.46 2.45 9.80
C VAL A 90 8.31 1.98 8.62
N GLU A 91 9.04 2.90 7.99
CA GLU A 91 9.95 2.59 6.89
C GLU A 91 11.33 3.21 7.11
N GLY A 92 12.37 2.37 7.06
CA GLY A 92 13.74 2.79 7.30
C GLY A 92 14.42 3.43 6.09
N ASP A 93 14.03 3.07 4.86
CA ASP A 93 14.58 3.69 3.65
C ASP A 93 13.74 4.91 3.24
N PRO A 94 14.29 6.14 3.29
CA PRO A 94 13.54 7.34 2.96
C PRO A 94 13.02 7.38 1.52
N ARG A 95 13.64 6.63 0.59
CA ARG A 95 13.18 6.53 -0.81
C ARG A 95 11.93 5.68 -0.91
N HIS A 96 11.84 4.60 -0.15
CA HIS A 96 10.64 3.78 -0.04
C HIS A 96 9.53 4.58 0.65
N ALA A 97 9.84 5.23 1.77
CA ALA A 97 8.87 6.07 2.49
C ALA A 97 8.25 7.13 1.57
N ALA A 98 9.06 7.82 0.76
CA ALA A 98 8.57 8.83 -0.19
C ALA A 98 7.68 8.25 -1.32
N VAL A 99 7.89 7.00 -1.73
CA VAL A 99 7.01 6.32 -2.69
C VAL A 99 5.72 5.89 -2.01
N ALA A 100 5.83 5.25 -0.84
CA ALA A 100 4.68 4.78 -0.08
C ALA A 100 3.73 5.93 0.28
N GLU A 101 4.24 7.07 0.74
CA GLU A 101 3.42 8.24 1.06
C GLU A 101 2.56 8.65 -0.14
N LYS A 102 3.15 8.72 -1.34
CA LYS A 102 2.42 9.06 -2.57
C LYS A 102 1.35 8.03 -2.91
N VAL A 103 1.64 6.74 -2.72
CA VAL A 103 0.69 5.65 -2.93
C VAL A 103 -0.48 5.71 -1.93
N ILE A 104 -0.18 5.96 -0.65
CA ILE A 104 -1.17 6.09 0.43
C ILE A 104 -2.11 7.25 0.14
N ARG A 105 -1.57 8.41 -0.26
CA ARG A 105 -2.37 9.58 -0.66
C ARG A 105 -3.17 9.32 -1.93
N LEU A 106 -2.58 8.66 -2.93
CA LEU A 106 -3.30 8.25 -4.15
C LEU A 106 -4.48 7.33 -3.83
N ALA A 107 -4.36 6.48 -2.80
CA ALA A 107 -5.42 5.62 -2.30
C ALA A 107 -6.49 6.32 -1.46
N GLY A 108 -6.35 7.62 -1.22
CA GLY A 108 -7.33 8.44 -0.52
C GLY A 108 -7.22 8.38 1.00
N PHE A 109 -6.14 7.82 1.55
CA PHE A 109 -5.93 7.80 2.99
C PHE A 109 -5.21 9.06 3.48
N ASP A 110 -5.68 9.56 4.62
CA ASP A 110 -5.12 10.72 5.30
C ASP A 110 -4.27 10.31 6.51
N GLU A 111 -3.68 11.32 7.18
CA GLU A 111 -2.87 11.11 8.38
C GLU A 111 -3.66 10.63 9.61
N GLN A 112 -4.99 10.81 9.59
CA GLN A 112 -5.84 10.33 10.67
C GLN A 112 -6.01 8.81 10.59
N THR A 113 -6.06 8.27 9.38
CA THR A 113 -6.18 6.83 9.11
C THR A 113 -4.82 6.15 9.09
N VAL A 114 -3.84 6.75 8.40
CA VAL A 114 -2.50 6.17 8.21
C VAL A 114 -1.43 7.18 8.62
N SER A 115 -0.69 6.87 9.68
CA SER A 115 0.45 7.67 10.12
C SER A 115 1.76 6.98 9.75
N THR A 116 2.56 7.63 8.90
CA THR A 116 3.94 7.24 8.60
C THR A 116 4.88 7.75 9.69
N VAL A 117 5.71 6.87 10.23
CA VAL A 117 6.67 7.14 11.33
C VAL A 117 8.09 6.87 10.86
#